data_AF-A0A7R9ZGN3-F1
#
_entry.id   AF-A0A7R9ZGN3-F1
#
_cell.length_a   1.000
_cell.length_b   1.000
_cell.length_c   1.000
_cell.angle_alpha   90.00
_cell.angle_beta   90.00
_cell.angle_gamma   90.00
#
_symmetry.space_group_name_H-M   'P 1'
#
loop_
_entity.id
_entity.type
_entity.pdbx_description
1 polymer ?
#
loop_
_entity_poly.entity_id
_entity_poly.type
_entity_poly.pdbx_seq_one_letter_code
_entity_poly.pdbx_strand_id
1 'polypeptide(L)'
;DFQASEHMITNGEYWHFVSEGGYRTKEYWCDDGWAWRKHRNIKWPFFWESAGPAGSHEYKLRTIFQEIDMQWDWPVDVNYYEAKAFCKWKTEKDGSPTSRPYRVLTEAEHHLM
;
A
#
# COMPACT_ATOMS: atom_id res chain seq x y z
N ASP A 1 -8.16 22.74 -6.78
CA ASP A 1 -9.29 21.88 -6.40
C ASP A 1 -8.80 20.44 -6.37
N PHE A 2 -9.10 19.70 -5.30
CA PHE A 2 -8.65 18.31 -5.11
C PHE A 2 -9.84 17.43 -4.70
N GLN A 3 -9.68 16.12 -4.84
CA GLN A 3 -10.64 15.14 -4.34
C GLN A 3 -9.87 14.13 -3.49
N ALA A 4 -10.49 13.69 -2.40
CA ALA A 4 -9.97 12.66 -1.52
C ALA A 4 -10.99 11.53 -1.40
N SER A 5 -10.51 10.31 -1.12
CA SER A 5 -11.40 9.21 -0.76
C SER A 5 -12.08 9.51 0.57
N GLU A 6 -13.34 9.11 0.71
CA GLU A 6 -14.09 9.25 1.97
C GLU A 6 -13.54 8.35 3.10
N HIS A 7 -12.92 7.23 2.71
CA HIS A 7 -12.38 6.24 3.63
C HIS A 7 -10.88 6.03 3.39
N MET A 8 -10.21 5.52 4.43
CA MET A 8 -8.83 5.06 4.31
C MET A 8 -8.75 3.80 3.45
N ILE A 9 -7.62 3.64 2.76
CA ILE A 9 -7.33 2.43 1.99
C ILE A 9 -7.23 1.24 2.93
N THR A 10 -8.00 0.21 2.62
CA THR A 10 -8.11 -1.01 3.43
C THR A 10 -6.98 -2.00 3.14
N ASN A 11 -6.79 -2.97 4.05
CA ASN A 11 -5.88 -4.10 3.81
C ASN A 11 -6.29 -4.90 2.56
N GLY A 12 -7.60 -5.04 2.30
CA GLY A 12 -8.13 -5.73 1.12
C GLY A 12 -7.79 -5.01 -0.18
N GLU A 13 -7.97 -3.69 -0.23
CA GLU A 13 -7.55 -2.90 -1.40
C GLU A 13 -6.04 -2.96 -1.60
N TYR A 14 -5.26 -2.88 -0.53
CA TYR A 14 -3.81 -2.97 -0.59
C TYR A 14 -3.33 -4.39 -0.97
N TRP A 15 -4.10 -5.43 -0.65
CA TRP A 15 -3.79 -6.80 -1.04
C TRP A 15 -3.70 -6.97 -2.55
N HIS A 16 -4.57 -6.31 -3.32
CA HIS A 16 -4.50 -6.32 -4.78
C HIS A 16 -3.17 -5.74 -5.28
N PHE A 17 -2.69 -4.65 -4.68
CA PHE A 17 -1.36 -4.11 -5.00
C PHE A 17 -0.25 -5.13 -4.70
N VAL A 18 -0.32 -5.83 -3.57
CA VAL A 18 0.68 -6.85 -3.20
C VAL A 18 0.64 -8.06 -4.14
N SER A 19 -0.54 -8.61 -4.39
CA SER A 19 -0.74 -9.83 -5.19
C SER A 19 -0.39 -9.60 -6.66
N GLU A 20 -0.71 -8.43 -7.21
CA GLU A 20 -0.35 -8.02 -8.58
C GLU A 20 1.13 -7.61 -8.72
N GLY A 21 1.94 -7.76 -7.66
CA GLY A 21 3.38 -7.58 -7.75
C GLY A 21 3.88 -6.16 -7.48
N GLY A 22 3.11 -5.34 -6.77
CA GLY A 22 3.48 -3.98 -6.38
C GLY A 22 4.87 -3.86 -5.73
N TYR A 23 5.25 -4.82 -4.87
CA TYR A 23 6.58 -4.87 -4.25
C TYR A 23 7.69 -5.40 -5.17
N ARG A 24 7.35 -5.90 -6.37
CA ARG A 24 8.28 -6.44 -7.36
C ARG A 24 8.50 -5.51 -8.56
N THR A 25 7.63 -4.53 -8.76
CA THR A 25 7.65 -3.61 -9.91
C THR A 25 8.30 -2.29 -9.53
N LYS A 26 9.50 -1.98 -10.03
CA LYS A 26 10.29 -0.79 -9.65
C LYS A 26 9.55 0.51 -10.00
N GLU A 27 8.80 0.51 -11.08
CA GLU A 27 8.14 1.65 -11.71
C GLU A 27 7.17 2.37 -10.75
N TYR A 28 6.58 1.61 -9.82
CA TYR A 28 5.71 2.17 -8.78
C TYR A 28 6.47 2.94 -7.70
N TRP A 29 7.73 2.63 -7.48
CA TRP A 29 8.52 3.21 -6.41
C TRP A 29 9.25 4.48 -6.86
N CYS A 30 9.66 5.30 -5.91
CA CYS A 30 10.74 6.25 -6.12
C CYS A 30 12.08 5.54 -5.89
N ASP A 31 13.20 6.11 -6.34
CA ASP A 31 14.50 5.44 -6.22
C ASP A 31 14.88 5.15 -4.76
N ASP A 32 14.66 6.11 -3.85
CA ASP A 32 14.90 5.91 -2.41
C ASP A 32 13.99 4.84 -1.80
N GLY A 33 12.69 4.86 -2.16
CA GLY A 33 11.74 3.85 -1.73
C GLY A 33 12.08 2.45 -2.24
N TRP A 34 12.52 2.34 -3.49
CA TRP A 34 12.98 1.08 -4.07
C TRP A 34 14.26 0.58 -3.41
N ALA A 35 15.21 1.47 -3.14
CA ALA A 35 16.44 1.16 -2.41
C ALA A 35 16.12 0.66 -0.99
N TRP A 36 15.24 1.35 -0.27
CA TRP A 36 14.75 0.95 1.05
C TRP A 36 14.09 -0.44 1.00
N ARG A 37 13.16 -0.65 0.07
CA ARG A 37 12.43 -1.93 -0.09
C ARG A 37 13.38 -3.08 -0.38
N LYS A 38 14.37 -2.88 -1.25
CA LYS A 38 15.41 -3.88 -1.56
C LYS A 38 16.30 -4.16 -0.35
N HIS A 39 16.76 -3.11 0.34
CA HIS A 39 17.62 -3.24 1.52
C HIS A 39 16.93 -4.02 2.64
N ARG A 40 15.64 -3.74 2.89
CA ARG A 40 14.82 -4.45 3.88
C ARG A 40 14.32 -5.82 3.41
N ASN A 41 14.42 -6.13 2.12
CA ASN A 41 13.87 -7.32 1.48
C ASN A 41 12.38 -7.56 1.78
N ILE A 42 11.61 -6.47 1.89
CA ILE A 42 10.18 -6.53 2.22
C ILE A 42 9.36 -6.86 0.97
N LYS A 43 8.28 -7.64 1.15
CA LYS A 43 7.43 -8.14 0.05
C LYS A 43 5.94 -7.81 0.23
N TRP A 44 5.58 -7.23 1.37
CA TRP A 44 4.23 -6.87 1.82
C TRP A 44 4.35 -5.89 3.01
N PRO A 45 3.28 -5.21 3.45
CA PRO A 45 3.32 -4.28 4.58
C PRO A 45 3.92 -4.88 5.86
N PHE A 46 4.61 -4.06 6.67
CA PHE A 46 5.42 -4.54 7.80
C PHE A 46 4.66 -5.34 8.88
N PHE A 47 3.34 -5.10 9.03
CA PHE A 47 2.51 -5.80 10.01
C PHE A 47 1.78 -7.02 9.45
N TRP A 48 1.95 -7.31 8.16
CA TRP A 48 1.41 -8.55 7.58
C TRP A 48 2.40 -9.69 7.81
N GLU A 49 1.91 -10.80 8.34
CA GLU A 49 2.69 -12.01 8.57
C GLU A 49 2.23 -13.10 7.60
N SER A 50 3.16 -13.77 6.94
CA SER A 50 2.84 -14.85 5.98
C SER A 50 2.23 -16.04 6.73
N ALA A 51 1.02 -16.44 6.36
CA ALA A 51 0.28 -17.51 7.02
C ALA A 51 0.29 -18.85 6.25
N GLY A 52 0.77 -18.84 4.99
CA GLY A 52 0.77 -20.01 4.12
C GLY A 52 2.08 -20.21 3.36
N PRO A 53 2.09 -21.16 2.38
CA PRO A 53 3.24 -21.41 1.52
C PRO A 53 3.71 -20.16 0.77
N ALA A 54 4.99 -20.12 0.42
CA ALA A 54 5.54 -18.99 -0.34
C ALA A 54 4.75 -18.74 -1.63
N GLY A 55 4.18 -17.53 -1.76
CA GLY A 55 3.39 -17.13 -2.92
C GLY A 55 1.88 -17.37 -2.80
N SER A 56 1.38 -17.94 -1.71
CA SER A 56 -0.08 -18.09 -1.51
C SER A 56 -0.80 -16.76 -1.29
N HIS A 57 -0.07 -15.71 -0.90
CA HIS A 57 -0.63 -14.41 -0.51
C HIS A 57 -1.65 -14.50 0.63
N GLU A 58 -1.50 -15.53 1.47
CA GLU A 58 -2.23 -15.70 2.72
C GLU A 58 -1.47 -14.99 3.84
N TYR A 59 -2.16 -14.09 4.55
CA TYR A 59 -1.56 -13.26 5.58
C TYR A 59 -2.39 -13.29 6.86
N LYS A 60 -1.70 -13.09 7.99
CA LYS A 60 -2.26 -12.67 9.28
C LYS A 60 -1.86 -11.23 9.57
N LEU A 61 -2.58 -10.56 10.45
CA LEU A 61 -2.27 -9.21 10.89
C LEU A 61 -1.61 -9.24 12.27
N ARG A 62 -0.36 -8.78 12.36
CA ARG A 62 0.34 -8.57 13.62
C ARG A 62 -0.09 -7.24 14.23
N THR A 63 -0.88 -7.34 15.30
CA THR A 63 -1.23 -6.20 16.16
C THR A 63 -0.17 -6.01 17.25
N ILE A 64 -0.36 -5.03 18.14
CA ILE A 64 0.58 -4.74 19.23
C ILE A 64 0.83 -5.97 20.13
N PHE A 65 -0.21 -6.78 20.39
CA PHE A 65 -0.14 -7.84 21.40
C PHE A 65 -0.25 -9.26 20.84
N GLN A 66 -0.72 -9.41 19.60
CA GLN A 66 -1.00 -10.73 19.01
C GLN A 66 -1.08 -10.68 17.49
N GLU A 67 -0.88 -11.83 16.87
CA GLU A 67 -1.25 -12.09 15.48
C GLU A 67 -2.70 -12.56 15.42
N ILE A 68 -3.52 -11.89 14.63
CA ILE A 68 -4.92 -12.23 14.40
C ILE A 68 -5.13 -12.58 12.92
N ASP A 69 -6.26 -13.19 12.61
CA ASP A 69 -6.69 -13.37 11.22
C ASP A 69 -6.80 -12.01 10.53
N MET A 70 -6.44 -11.95 9.24
CA MET A 70 -6.37 -10.70 8.51
C MET A 70 -7.72 -9.97 8.51
N GLN A 71 -7.68 -8.72 8.95
CA GLN A 71 -8.84 -7.83 8.95
C GLN A 71 -8.82 -7.02 7.65
N TRP A 72 -9.41 -7.59 6.59
CA TRP A 72 -9.34 -7.03 5.24
C TRP A 72 -9.99 -5.65 5.11
N ASP A 73 -11.05 -5.38 5.88
CA ASP A 73 -11.77 -4.10 5.84
C ASP A 73 -11.12 -3.02 6.73
N TRP A 74 -10.07 -3.35 7.49
CA TRP A 74 -9.36 -2.37 8.30
C TRP A 74 -8.37 -1.56 7.45
N PRO A 75 -8.05 -0.32 7.85
CA PRO A 75 -7.02 0.47 7.18
C PRO A 75 -5.68 -0.24 7.18
N VAL A 76 -4.97 -0.16 6.05
CA VAL A 76 -3.62 -0.68 5.94
C VAL A 76 -2.62 0.26 6.63
N ASP A 77 -1.68 -0.30 7.39
CA ASP A 77 -0.56 0.44 7.96
C ASP A 77 0.69 0.27 7.09
N VAL A 78 1.15 1.38 6.51
CA VAL A 78 2.25 1.45 5.56
C VAL A 78 3.04 2.73 5.73
N ASN A 79 4.32 2.70 5.36
CA ASN A 79 5.14 3.90 5.33
C ASN A 79 4.84 4.77 4.09
N TYR A 80 5.45 5.95 4.06
CA TYR A 80 5.28 6.93 2.98
C TYR A 80 5.67 6.41 1.59
N TYR A 81 6.74 5.61 1.47
CA TYR A 81 7.17 5.05 0.18
C TYR A 81 6.17 4.02 -0.34
N GLU A 82 5.69 3.15 0.54
CA GLU A 82 4.67 2.15 0.28
C GLU A 82 3.34 2.80 -0.14
N ALA A 83 2.91 3.86 0.55
CA ALA A 83 1.71 4.61 0.20
C ALA A 83 1.82 5.27 -1.20
N LYS A 84 2.95 5.89 -1.52
CA LYS A 84 3.17 6.46 -2.86
C LYS A 84 3.20 5.40 -3.95
N ALA A 85 3.82 4.26 -3.69
CA ALA A 85 3.88 3.16 -4.66
C ALA A 85 2.47 2.63 -4.96
N PHE A 86 1.64 2.48 -3.93
CA PHE A 86 0.23 2.13 -4.10
C PHE A 86 -0.52 3.17 -4.94
N CYS A 87 -0.36 4.47 -4.67
CA CYS A 87 -1.01 5.52 -5.48
C CYS A 87 -0.62 5.45 -6.97
N LYS A 88 0.67 5.19 -7.28
CA LYS A 88 1.11 5.04 -8.68
C LYS A 88 0.49 3.82 -9.34
N TRP A 89 0.50 2.67 -8.66
CA TRP A 89 -0.15 1.45 -9.16
C TRP A 89 -1.64 1.66 -9.37
N LYS A 90 -2.33 2.27 -8.41
CA LYS A 90 -3.77 2.52 -8.49
C LYS A 90 -4.13 3.49 -9.62
N THR A 91 -3.26 4.48 -9.89
CA THR A 91 -3.41 5.41 -11.02
C THR A 91 -3.37 4.64 -12.35
N GLU A 92 -2.42 3.73 -12.51
CA GLU A 92 -2.33 2.87 -13.70
C GLU A 92 -3.53 1.91 -13.77
N LYS A 93 -3.85 1.24 -12.65
CA LYS A 93 -4.90 0.22 -12.55
C LYS A 93 -6.27 0.75 -12.93
N ASP A 94 -6.61 1.94 -12.45
CA ASP A 94 -7.90 2.57 -12.70
C ASP A 94 -7.90 3.41 -13.99
N GLY A 95 -6.76 3.50 -14.68
CA GLY A 95 -6.62 4.31 -15.90
C GLY A 95 -6.82 5.81 -15.65
N SER A 96 -6.47 6.29 -14.45
CA SER A 96 -6.64 7.70 -14.10
C SER A 96 -5.76 8.58 -15.00
N PRO A 97 -6.27 9.71 -15.53
CA PRO A 97 -5.51 10.58 -16.41
C PRO A 97 -4.21 11.06 -15.73
N THR A 98 -3.12 11.18 -16.50
CA THR A 98 -1.84 11.71 -16.01
C THR A 98 -1.95 13.14 -15.45
N SER A 99 -2.98 13.89 -15.84
CA SER A 99 -3.28 15.22 -15.30
C SER A 99 -3.89 15.20 -13.89
N ARG A 100 -4.42 14.05 -13.43
CA ARG A 100 -5.07 13.86 -12.12
C ARG A 100 -4.71 12.50 -11.50
N PRO A 101 -3.42 12.21 -11.26
CA PRO A 101 -3.02 10.94 -10.66
C PRO A 101 -3.46 10.86 -9.20
N TYR A 102 -3.64 9.64 -8.70
CA TYR A 102 -3.74 9.44 -7.26
C TYR A 102 -2.40 9.76 -6.61
N ARG A 103 -2.46 10.37 -5.42
CA ARG A 103 -1.28 10.70 -4.62
C ARG A 103 -1.66 10.81 -3.15
N VAL A 104 -0.65 10.73 -2.30
CA VAL A 104 -0.78 11.05 -0.88
C VAL A 104 -1.18 12.53 -0.74
N LEU A 105 -2.08 12.80 0.20
CA LEU A 105 -2.47 14.16 0.57
C LEU A 105 -1.27 14.94 1.10
N THR A 106 -1.26 16.23 0.80
CA THR A 106 -0.35 17.16 1.49
C THR A 106 -0.91 17.47 2.89
N GLU A 107 -0.06 17.95 3.79
CA GLU A 107 -0.49 18.38 5.13
C GLU A 107 -1.59 19.45 5.06
N ALA A 108 -1.46 20.43 4.14
CA ALA A 108 -2.46 21.47 3.93
C ALA A 108 -3.81 20.89 3.47
N GLU A 109 -3.81 19.88 2.61
CA GLU A 109 -5.05 19.22 2.16
C GLU A 109 -5.66 18.34 3.25
N HIS A 110 -4.83 17.72 4.10
CA HIS A 110 -5.32 16.94 5.24
C HIS A 110 -6.11 17.82 6.23
N HIS A 111 -5.66 19.06 6.46
CA HIS A 111 -6.38 20.03 7.31
C HIS A 111 -7.68 20.57 6.70
N LEU A 112 -7.93 20.31 5.40
CA LEU A 112 -9.13 20.76 4.69
C LEU A 112 -10.21 19.66 4.59
N MET A 113 -9.91 18.44 5.03
CA MET A 113 -10.86 17.34 5.15
C MET A 113 -11.60 17.41 6.49
#